data_AF-A0A6P0HBS9-F1
#
_entry.id   AF-A0A6P0HBS9-F1
#
_cell.length_a   1.000
_cell.length_b   1.000
_cell.length_c   1.000
_cell.angle_alpha   90.00
_cell.angle_beta   90.00
_cell.angle_gamma   90.00
#
_symmetry.space_group_name_H-M   'P 1'
#
loop_
_entity.id
_entity.type
_entity.pdbx_description
1 polymer ?
#
loop_
_entity_poly.entity_id
_entity_poly.type
_entity_poly.pdbx_seq_one_letter_code
_entity_poly.pdbx_strand_id
1 'polypeptide(L)'
;MPVEDVAQYDWAAEDSVFGPGATVSLVAGLGPARALELLAPGGATDVGSAAEVRAWADHVVGPPWASVVEAWTTADWTVLVEDSSGSGATLDGAVESLSVNGRAAVVSSSINADMWFGYAVDGVLVRQFEPLMYDVMGQVGEEEGLAFGQREDRWLQAALLLMERLTGVVLSPDELRGTAPDRLAIGFC
;
A
#
# COMPACT_ATOMS: atom_id res chain seq x y z
N MET A 1 -13.79 -24.99 -4.54
CA MET A 1 -13.93 -24.12 -5.72
C MET A 1 -12.56 -23.95 -6.35
N PRO A 2 -12.43 -23.70 -7.66
CA PRO A 2 -11.12 -23.44 -8.26
C PRO A 2 -10.52 -22.17 -7.65
N VAL A 3 -9.21 -22.20 -7.41
CA VAL A 3 -8.43 -21.01 -7.05
C VAL A 3 -8.39 -20.08 -8.26
N GLU A 4 -8.61 -18.80 -8.04
CA GLU A 4 -8.56 -17.81 -9.11
C GLU A 4 -7.13 -17.56 -9.58
N ASP A 5 -6.98 -17.28 -10.87
CA ASP A 5 -5.67 -16.97 -11.44
C ASP A 5 -5.28 -15.52 -11.08
N VAL A 6 -4.17 -15.40 -10.36
CA VAL A 6 -3.58 -14.13 -9.94
C VAL A 6 -2.39 -13.71 -10.82
N ALA A 7 -2.17 -14.37 -11.97
CA ALA A 7 -1.02 -14.16 -12.83
C ALA A 7 -0.81 -12.71 -13.29
N GLN A 8 -1.88 -11.91 -13.35
CA GLN A 8 -1.76 -10.48 -13.67
C GLN A 8 -0.93 -9.69 -12.66
N TYR A 9 -0.74 -10.22 -11.45
CA TYR A 9 0.09 -9.64 -10.39
C TYR A 9 1.42 -10.38 -10.19
N ASP A 10 1.80 -11.32 -11.06
CA ASP A 10 3.07 -12.05 -10.94
C ASP A 10 4.27 -11.10 -10.89
N TRP A 11 4.19 -9.94 -11.56
CA TRP A 11 5.21 -8.88 -11.51
C TRP A 11 5.50 -8.36 -10.09
N ALA A 12 4.56 -8.47 -9.16
CA ALA A 12 4.72 -7.99 -7.78
C ALA A 12 5.73 -8.85 -7.00
N ALA A 13 5.90 -10.13 -7.36
CA ALA A 13 6.86 -11.04 -6.75
C ALA A 13 8.25 -11.02 -7.40
N GLU A 14 8.39 -10.42 -8.59
CA GLU A 14 9.64 -10.43 -9.37
C GLU A 14 10.64 -9.31 -8.97
N ASP A 15 10.65 -8.88 -7.70
CA ASP A 15 11.58 -7.90 -7.08
C ASP A 15 11.65 -6.48 -7.68
N SER A 16 11.01 -6.21 -8.82
CA SER A 16 11.27 -4.98 -9.59
C SER A 16 10.42 -3.76 -9.23
N VAL A 17 9.39 -3.93 -8.41
CA VAL A 17 8.43 -2.85 -8.07
C VAL A 17 8.34 -2.62 -6.56
N PHE A 18 8.24 -3.70 -5.79
CA PHE A 18 8.21 -3.64 -4.32
C PHE A 18 9.60 -3.71 -3.68
N GLY A 19 10.67 -3.99 -4.44
CA GLY A 19 12.03 -4.09 -3.90
C GLY A 19 12.09 -4.99 -2.66
N PRO A 20 12.73 -4.57 -1.55
CA PRO A 20 12.76 -5.34 -0.30
C PRO A 20 11.47 -5.23 0.55
N GLY A 21 10.42 -4.61 0.03
CA GLY A 21 9.14 -4.42 0.70
C GLY A 21 8.54 -3.06 0.33
N ALA A 22 7.21 -2.98 0.35
CA ALA A 22 6.52 -1.71 0.21
C ALA A 22 5.11 -1.80 0.82
N THR A 23 4.58 -0.65 1.17
CA THR A 23 3.18 -0.49 1.57
C THR A 23 2.46 0.31 0.49
N VAL A 24 1.42 -0.26 -0.10
CA VAL A 24 0.59 0.39 -1.12
C VAL A 24 -0.79 0.64 -0.54
N SER A 25 -1.24 1.89 -0.64
CA SER A 25 -2.60 2.29 -0.26
C SER A 25 -3.36 2.84 -1.44
N LEU A 26 -4.63 2.49 -1.54
CA LEU A 26 -5.62 3.15 -2.39
C LEU A 26 -6.63 3.87 -1.52
N VAL A 27 -6.76 5.17 -1.72
CA VAL A 27 -7.62 6.05 -0.91
C VAL A 27 -8.62 6.81 -1.79
N ALA A 28 -9.91 6.59 -1.57
CA ALA A 28 -10.99 7.33 -2.22
C ALA A 28 -11.44 8.50 -1.33
N GLY A 29 -11.71 9.66 -1.94
CA GLY A 29 -12.26 10.83 -1.26
C GLY A 29 -11.20 11.77 -0.64
N LEU A 30 -9.92 11.41 -0.70
CA LEU A 30 -8.80 12.29 -0.34
C LEU A 30 -7.89 12.50 -1.55
N GLY A 31 -7.33 13.71 -1.68
CA GLY A 31 -6.29 14.01 -2.65
C GLY A 31 -4.88 13.67 -2.12
N PRO A 32 -3.86 13.56 -2.99
CA PRO A 32 -2.50 13.13 -2.64
C PRO A 32 -1.88 13.87 -1.45
N ALA A 33 -1.89 15.21 -1.46
CA ALA A 33 -1.29 16.00 -0.39
C ALA A 33 -1.93 15.72 0.98
N ARG A 34 -3.27 15.65 1.03
CA ARG A 34 -3.99 15.40 2.28
C ARG A 34 -3.77 13.98 2.79
N ALA A 35 -3.68 13.00 1.89
CA ALA A 35 -3.40 11.63 2.25
C ALA A 35 -1.97 11.47 2.82
N LEU A 36 -0.98 12.16 2.24
CA LEU A 36 0.39 12.23 2.77
C LEU A 36 0.43 12.86 4.17
N GLU A 37 -0.27 13.97 4.39
CA GLU A 37 -0.34 14.62 5.70
C GLU A 37 -0.93 13.73 6.81
N LEU A 38 -1.83 12.80 6.45
CA LEU A 38 -2.43 11.88 7.42
C LEU A 38 -1.49 10.74 7.81
N LEU A 39 -0.57 10.34 6.93
CA LEU A 39 0.45 9.32 7.21
C LEU A 39 1.72 9.92 7.85
N ALA A 40 1.95 11.22 7.65
CA ALA A 40 3.16 11.88 8.09
C ALA A 40 3.29 11.92 9.62
N PRO A 41 4.33 11.31 10.21
CA PRO A 41 4.60 11.48 11.63
C PRO A 41 5.05 12.91 11.95
N GLY A 42 5.07 13.26 13.24
CA GLY A 42 5.65 14.52 13.67
C GLY A 42 7.14 14.60 13.30
N GLY A 43 7.54 15.69 12.61
CA GLY A 43 8.91 15.88 12.13
C GLY A 43 9.16 15.50 10.67
N ALA A 44 8.11 15.12 9.93
CA ALA A 44 8.18 14.96 8.48
C ALA A 44 8.52 16.28 7.75
N THR A 45 9.03 16.15 6.52
CA THR A 45 9.17 17.29 5.61
C THR A 45 7.80 17.89 5.25
N ASP A 46 7.80 19.07 4.65
CA ASP A 46 6.61 19.52 3.92
C ASP A 46 6.33 18.58 2.73
N VAL A 47 5.08 18.55 2.27
CA VAL A 47 4.71 17.86 1.03
C VAL A 47 5.36 18.59 -0.14
N GLY A 48 6.17 17.88 -0.92
CA GLY A 48 6.91 18.41 -2.07
C GLY A 48 6.78 17.51 -3.30
N SER A 49 7.55 17.79 -4.35
CA SER A 49 7.63 16.85 -5.48
C SER A 49 8.39 15.58 -5.07
N ALA A 50 8.03 14.43 -5.63
CA ALA A 50 8.73 13.18 -5.35
C ALA A 50 10.23 13.25 -5.67
N ALA A 51 10.63 13.99 -6.71
CA ALA A 51 12.03 14.18 -7.05
C ALA A 51 12.81 14.93 -5.96
N GLU A 52 12.24 15.98 -5.39
CA GLU A 52 12.87 16.77 -4.31
C GLU A 52 12.99 15.95 -3.03
N VAL A 53 11.93 15.22 -2.65
CA VAL A 53 11.93 14.42 -1.42
C VAL A 53 12.87 13.23 -1.52
N ARG A 54 12.93 12.54 -2.68
CA ARG A 54 13.93 11.49 -2.93
C ARG A 54 15.35 12.05 -2.83
N ALA A 55 15.59 13.21 -3.46
CA ALA A 55 16.89 13.87 -3.37
C ALA A 55 17.24 14.25 -1.93
N TRP A 56 16.28 14.68 -1.11
CA TRP A 56 16.50 14.89 0.33
C TRP A 56 16.87 13.58 1.04
N ALA A 57 16.12 12.51 0.81
CA ALA A 57 16.33 11.20 1.44
C ALA A 57 17.74 10.65 1.14
N ASP A 58 18.24 10.84 -0.09
CA ASP A 58 19.61 10.45 -0.50
C ASP A 58 20.71 11.13 0.34
N HIS A 59 20.42 12.28 0.97
CA HIS A 59 21.37 13.00 1.83
C HIS A 59 21.28 12.57 3.30
N VAL A 60 20.28 11.78 3.70
CA VAL A 60 20.12 11.29 5.06
C VAL A 60 20.98 10.04 5.24
N VAL A 61 22.20 10.25 5.76
CA VAL A 61 23.18 9.18 5.97
C VAL A 61 23.20 8.77 7.44
N GLY A 62 22.49 7.70 7.78
CA GLY A 62 22.52 7.06 9.09
C GLY A 62 21.15 6.93 9.75
N PRO A 63 21.04 6.10 10.80
CA PRO A 63 19.77 5.82 11.43
C PRO A 63 19.22 7.03 12.24
N PRO A 64 17.89 7.23 12.23
CA PRO A 64 16.95 6.48 11.40
C PRO A 64 17.04 6.92 9.93
N TRP A 65 17.01 5.92 9.03
CA TRP A 65 17.05 6.15 7.58
C TRP A 65 15.82 6.94 7.15
N ALA A 66 15.94 7.77 6.13
CA ALA A 66 14.79 8.46 5.57
C ALA A 66 13.85 7.44 4.90
N SER A 67 12.56 7.53 5.23
CA SER A 67 11.45 6.92 4.48
C SER A 67 10.82 7.96 3.57
N VAL A 68 10.43 7.55 2.37
CA VAL A 68 9.66 8.38 1.44
C VAL A 68 8.31 7.74 1.19
N VAL A 69 7.27 8.56 1.32
CA VAL A 69 5.92 8.19 0.88
C VAL A 69 5.56 9.04 -0.31
N GLU A 70 5.26 8.39 -1.42
CA GLU A 70 4.83 9.04 -2.65
C GLU A 70 3.33 8.93 -2.84
N ALA A 71 2.74 9.96 -3.44
CA ALA A 71 1.32 10.01 -3.72
C ALA A 71 1.01 10.60 -5.09
N TRP A 72 0.04 10.01 -5.76
CA TRP A 72 -0.54 10.51 -7.01
C TRP A 72 -2.00 10.08 -7.14
N THR A 73 -2.68 10.56 -8.18
CA THR A 73 -4.05 10.15 -8.49
C THR A 73 -4.08 9.18 -9.67
N THR A 74 -4.90 8.14 -9.55
CA THR A 74 -5.22 7.23 -10.65
C THR A 74 -6.73 6.98 -10.67
N ALA A 75 -7.36 7.21 -11.83
CA ALA A 75 -8.81 7.33 -11.92
C ALA A 75 -9.38 8.30 -10.85
N ASP A 76 -10.20 7.79 -9.92
CA ASP A 76 -10.80 8.55 -8.81
C ASP A 76 -10.18 8.23 -7.44
N TRP A 77 -9.01 7.60 -7.44
CA TRP A 77 -8.30 7.17 -6.23
C TRP A 77 -6.96 7.88 -6.08
N THR A 78 -6.58 8.18 -4.84
CA THR A 78 -5.20 8.51 -4.48
C THR A 78 -4.45 7.22 -4.19
N VAL A 79 -3.30 7.05 -4.85
CA VAL A 79 -2.35 5.97 -4.56
C VAL A 79 -1.30 6.53 -3.60
N LEU A 80 -0.95 5.75 -2.57
CA LEU A 80 0.20 6.00 -1.71
C LEU A 80 1.15 4.81 -1.83
N VAL A 81 2.45 5.09 -1.94
CA VAL A 81 3.50 4.06 -1.88
C VAL A 81 4.52 4.48 -0.85
N GLU A 82 4.65 3.67 0.18
CA GLU A 82 5.73 3.73 1.15
C GLU A 82 6.80 2.71 0.74
N ASP A 83 8.06 3.12 0.73
CA ASP A 83 9.19 2.22 0.47
C ASP A 83 9.37 1.16 1.58
N SER A 84 10.39 0.33 1.46
CA SER A 84 10.66 -0.78 2.41
C SER A 84 10.90 -0.36 3.86
N SER A 85 11.15 0.93 4.13
CA SER A 85 11.24 1.47 5.48
C SER A 85 9.92 2.05 6.01
N GLY A 86 8.92 2.24 5.14
CA GLY A 86 7.62 2.80 5.50
C GLY A 86 6.50 1.76 5.62
N SER A 87 5.85 1.79 6.79
CA SER A 87 4.62 1.04 7.08
C SER A 87 3.62 1.88 7.88
N GLY A 88 3.65 3.20 7.70
CA GLY A 88 2.79 4.14 8.39
C GLY A 88 1.31 3.82 8.19
N ALA A 89 0.92 3.37 6.99
CA ALA A 89 -0.45 2.98 6.70
C ALA A 89 -0.90 1.68 7.39
N THR A 90 0.02 0.89 7.95
CA THR A 90 -0.32 -0.32 8.73
C THR A 90 -0.41 -0.05 10.24
N LEU A 91 -0.16 1.18 10.69
CA LEU A 91 -0.27 1.55 12.10
C LEU A 91 -1.73 1.69 12.53
N ASP A 92 -2.00 1.45 13.82
CA ASP A 92 -3.33 1.55 14.42
C ASP A 92 -4.00 2.90 14.07
N GLY A 93 -5.19 2.85 13.47
CA GLY A 93 -5.98 4.03 13.11
C GLY A 93 -5.59 4.71 11.80
N ALA A 94 -4.50 4.29 11.13
CA ALA A 94 -4.04 4.93 9.90
C ALA A 94 -5.02 4.68 8.74
N VAL A 95 -5.44 3.43 8.52
CA VAL A 95 -6.38 3.09 7.43
C VAL A 95 -7.75 3.70 7.66
N GLU A 96 -8.22 3.74 8.89
CA GLU A 96 -9.43 4.46 9.27
C GLU A 96 -9.30 5.95 8.94
N SER A 97 -8.20 6.59 9.34
CA SER A 97 -7.94 8.00 9.07
C SER A 97 -7.91 8.30 7.56
N LEU A 98 -7.27 7.44 6.77
CA LEU A 98 -7.25 7.55 5.31
C LEU A 98 -8.66 7.39 4.71
N SER A 99 -9.50 6.54 5.30
CA SER A 99 -10.86 6.29 4.82
C SER A 99 -11.92 7.31 5.27
N VAL A 100 -11.55 8.37 6.01
CA VAL A 100 -12.50 9.26 6.72
C VAL A 100 -13.61 9.87 5.86
N ASN A 101 -13.37 10.07 4.55
CA ASN A 101 -14.35 10.60 3.59
C ASN A 101 -14.60 9.64 2.41
N GLY A 102 -14.41 8.34 2.62
CA GLY A 102 -14.60 7.36 1.57
C GLY A 102 -14.08 5.99 1.96
N ARG A 103 -13.05 5.51 1.26
CA ARG A 103 -12.57 4.13 1.39
C ARG A 103 -11.06 4.12 1.36
N ALA A 104 -10.44 3.25 2.13
CA ALA A 104 -9.01 2.98 2.05
C ALA A 104 -8.77 1.48 2.02
N ALA A 105 -7.98 1.01 1.06
CA ALA A 105 -7.45 -0.35 1.01
C ALA A 105 -5.93 -0.27 1.07
N VAL A 106 -5.30 -1.13 1.88
CA VAL A 106 -3.85 -1.11 2.10
C VAL A 106 -3.32 -2.54 2.04
N VAL A 107 -2.23 -2.70 1.30
CA VAL A 107 -1.44 -3.93 1.20
C VAL A 107 -0.01 -3.59 1.59
N SER A 108 0.56 -4.31 2.54
CA SER A 108 1.97 -4.22 2.90
C SER A 108 2.62 -5.59 2.75
N SER A 109 3.87 -5.58 2.32
CA SER A 109 4.73 -6.78 2.27
C SER A 109 6.16 -6.38 2.59
N SER A 110 6.88 -7.23 3.32
CA SER A 110 8.31 -7.06 3.65
C SER A 110 9.15 -8.27 3.24
N ILE A 111 10.47 -8.08 3.10
CA ILE A 111 11.44 -9.18 2.91
C ILE A 111 11.46 -10.20 4.05
N ASN A 112 10.97 -9.84 5.24
CA ASN A 112 10.92 -10.76 6.37
C ASN A 112 9.72 -11.71 6.29
N ALA A 113 9.00 -11.70 5.17
CA ALA A 113 7.72 -12.36 5.01
C ALA A 113 6.71 -11.92 6.08
N ASP A 114 6.64 -10.61 6.33
CA ASP A 114 5.51 -9.99 7.02
C ASP A 114 4.58 -9.39 5.95
N MET A 115 3.28 -9.60 6.09
CA MET A 115 2.27 -9.12 5.16
C MET A 115 1.06 -8.58 5.89
N TRP A 116 0.51 -7.47 5.40
CA TRP A 116 -0.65 -6.86 6.04
C TRP A 116 -1.68 -6.44 5.02
N PHE A 117 -2.95 -6.76 5.29
CA PHE A 117 -4.08 -6.26 4.53
C PHE A 117 -5.03 -5.51 5.46
N GLY A 118 -5.47 -4.32 5.03
CA GLY A 118 -6.47 -3.53 5.72
C GLY A 118 -7.46 -2.88 4.75
N TYR A 119 -8.73 -2.83 5.13
CA TYR A 119 -9.78 -2.14 4.41
C TYR A 119 -10.70 -1.40 5.38
N ALA A 120 -10.85 -0.09 5.17
CA ALA A 120 -11.75 0.76 5.94
C ALA A 120 -12.68 1.57 5.05
N VAL A 121 -13.85 1.89 5.58
CA VAL A 121 -14.90 2.67 4.93
C VAL A 121 -15.40 3.71 5.93
N ASP A 122 -15.44 4.97 5.50
CA ASP A 122 -15.96 6.11 6.26
C ASP A 122 -15.38 6.19 7.69
N GLY A 123 -14.08 5.95 7.85
CA GLY A 123 -13.40 5.99 9.14
C GLY A 123 -13.53 4.73 9.99
N VAL A 124 -14.08 3.64 9.45
CA VAL A 124 -14.31 2.39 10.18
C VAL A 124 -13.57 1.24 9.50
N LEU A 125 -12.70 0.57 10.24
CA LEU A 125 -12.03 -0.64 9.78
C LEU A 125 -13.06 -1.77 9.59
N VAL A 126 -13.20 -2.23 8.36
CA VAL A 126 -14.14 -3.28 7.97
C VAL A 126 -13.45 -4.64 7.96
N ARG A 127 -12.19 -4.68 7.52
CA ARG A 127 -11.42 -5.92 7.38
C ARG A 127 -9.94 -5.66 7.64
N GLN A 128 -9.31 -6.54 8.39
CA GLN A 128 -7.86 -6.57 8.59
C GLN A 128 -7.41 -8.01 8.80
N PHE A 129 -6.31 -8.40 8.17
CA PHE A 129 -5.69 -9.70 8.38
C PHE A 129 -4.23 -9.73 7.90
N GLU A 130 -3.51 -10.75 8.36
CA GLU A 130 -2.19 -11.14 7.87
C GLU A 130 -2.39 -12.25 6.81
N PRO A 131 -2.14 -12.01 5.51
CA PRO A 131 -2.36 -12.99 4.45
C PRO A 131 -1.67 -14.35 4.67
N LEU A 132 -0.54 -14.35 5.38
CA LEU A 132 0.25 -15.55 5.71
C LEU A 132 -0.36 -16.38 6.85
N MET A 133 -1.14 -15.75 7.73
CA MET A 133 -1.80 -16.40 8.87
C MET A 133 -3.31 -16.49 8.67
N TYR A 134 -3.76 -16.51 7.41
CA TYR A 134 -5.18 -16.42 7.07
C TYR A 134 -6.01 -17.65 7.45
N ASP A 135 -5.35 -18.80 7.67
CA ASP A 135 -5.97 -20.07 8.03
C ASP A 135 -6.80 -20.03 9.33
N VAL A 136 -6.62 -19.00 10.15
CA VAL A 136 -7.36 -18.77 11.40
C VAL A 136 -8.61 -17.89 11.22
N MET A 137 -8.90 -17.40 10.01
CA MET A 137 -9.99 -16.46 9.73
C MET A 137 -11.04 -17.02 8.76
N GLY A 138 -12.30 -16.62 8.98
CA GLY A 138 -13.38 -16.92 8.04
C GLY A 138 -13.27 -16.04 6.79
N GLN A 139 -13.36 -16.65 5.62
CA GLN A 139 -13.40 -15.96 4.32
C GLN A 139 -14.74 -15.25 4.12
N VAL A 140 -14.70 -14.04 3.57
CA VAL A 140 -15.87 -13.25 3.14
C VAL A 140 -15.98 -13.24 1.61
N GLY A 141 -17.11 -12.75 1.07
CA GLY A 141 -17.45 -12.90 -0.35
C GLY A 141 -16.41 -12.34 -1.31
N GLU A 142 -15.87 -11.16 -1.02
CA GLU A 142 -14.84 -10.50 -1.83
C GLU A 142 -13.52 -11.27 -1.87
N GLU A 143 -13.28 -12.12 -0.86
CA GLU A 143 -12.10 -12.95 -0.74
C GLU A 143 -12.27 -14.30 -1.44
N GLU A 144 -13.48 -14.65 -1.89
CA GLU A 144 -13.82 -15.95 -2.47
C GLU A 144 -12.90 -16.31 -3.65
N GLY A 145 -12.35 -17.53 -3.63
CA GLY A 145 -11.43 -18.02 -4.66
C GLY A 145 -9.97 -17.57 -4.50
N LEU A 146 -9.67 -16.65 -3.58
CA LEU A 146 -8.30 -16.25 -3.25
C LEU A 146 -7.63 -17.29 -2.34
N ALA A 147 -6.40 -17.68 -2.67
CA ALA A 147 -5.65 -18.74 -1.99
C ALA A 147 -4.88 -18.25 -0.74
N PHE A 148 -5.46 -17.34 0.04
CA PHE A 148 -4.85 -16.92 1.32
C PHE A 148 -4.67 -18.13 2.26
N GLY A 149 -3.55 -18.19 2.97
CA GLY A 149 -3.21 -19.32 3.86
C GLY A 149 -2.86 -20.64 3.15
N GLN A 150 -2.88 -20.69 1.82
CA GLN A 150 -2.40 -21.85 1.06
C GLN A 150 -0.88 -21.74 0.81
N ARG A 151 -0.20 -22.89 0.68
CA ARG A 151 1.28 -23.00 0.58
C ARG A 151 1.90 -22.48 -0.72
N GLU A 152 1.16 -21.77 -1.57
CA GLU A 152 1.56 -21.52 -2.96
C GLU A 152 2.36 -20.22 -3.18
N ASP A 153 2.84 -19.54 -2.14
CA ASP A 153 3.67 -18.32 -2.22
C ASP A 153 3.08 -17.19 -3.07
N ARG A 154 1.75 -17.16 -3.26
CA ARG A 154 1.02 -16.16 -4.08
C ARG A 154 0.21 -15.14 -3.26
N TRP A 155 0.58 -14.93 -2.00
CA TRP A 155 -0.23 -14.14 -1.06
C TRP A 155 -0.27 -12.66 -1.41
N LEU A 156 0.84 -12.09 -1.90
CA LEU A 156 0.89 -10.69 -2.34
C LEU A 156 -0.02 -10.46 -3.54
N GLN A 157 0.03 -11.36 -4.52
CA GLN A 157 -0.80 -11.32 -5.72
C GLN A 157 -2.28 -11.45 -5.35
N ALA A 158 -2.62 -12.34 -4.41
CA ALA A 158 -3.97 -12.46 -3.88
C ALA A 158 -4.43 -11.20 -3.13
N ALA A 159 -3.55 -10.56 -2.35
CA ALA A 159 -3.86 -9.33 -1.63
C ALA A 159 -4.09 -8.13 -2.58
N LEU A 160 -3.28 -8.03 -3.63
CA LEU A 160 -3.46 -7.03 -4.70
C LEU A 160 -4.76 -7.26 -5.48
N LEU A 161 -5.11 -8.52 -5.78
CA LEU A 161 -6.39 -8.86 -6.40
C LEU A 161 -7.59 -8.55 -5.49
N LEU A 162 -7.48 -8.78 -4.18
CA LEU A 162 -8.52 -8.36 -3.24
C LEU A 162 -8.68 -6.83 -3.22
N MET A 163 -7.56 -6.10 -3.20
CA MET A 163 -7.55 -4.64 -3.30
C MET A 163 -8.24 -4.18 -4.60
N GLU A 164 -7.95 -4.81 -5.75
CA GLU A 164 -8.64 -4.54 -7.02
C GLU A 164 -10.15 -4.75 -6.90
N ARG A 165 -10.59 -5.89 -6.35
CA ARG A 165 -12.03 -6.20 -6.21
C ARG A 165 -12.79 -5.16 -5.39
N LEU A 166 -12.17 -4.67 -4.31
CA LEU A 166 -12.79 -3.70 -3.40
C LEU A 166 -12.81 -2.28 -3.95
N THR A 167 -11.85 -1.94 -4.82
CA THR A 167 -11.63 -0.56 -5.29
C THR A 167 -12.01 -0.33 -6.74
N GLY A 168 -12.00 -1.39 -7.55
CA GLY A 168 -12.09 -1.34 -9.01
C GLY A 168 -10.81 -0.84 -9.70
N VAL A 169 -9.70 -0.70 -8.97
CA VAL A 169 -8.44 -0.15 -9.48
C VAL A 169 -7.44 -1.27 -9.77
N VAL A 170 -7.01 -1.36 -11.03
CA VAL A 170 -5.95 -2.28 -11.45
C VAL A 170 -4.60 -1.56 -11.35
N LEU A 171 -3.79 -1.93 -10.37
CA LEU A 171 -2.41 -1.43 -10.28
C LEU A 171 -1.52 -2.07 -11.35
N SER A 172 -0.70 -1.26 -12.00
CA SER A 172 0.29 -1.73 -12.97
C SER A 172 1.72 -1.49 -12.48
N PRO A 173 2.70 -2.32 -12.90
CA PRO A 173 4.10 -2.14 -12.49
C PRO A 173 4.67 -0.79 -12.95
N ASP A 174 4.30 -0.33 -14.14
CA ASP A 174 4.76 0.95 -14.68
C ASP A 174 4.20 2.13 -13.88
N GLU A 175 2.96 2.01 -13.41
CA GLU A 175 2.35 3.00 -12.54
C GLU A 175 3.02 3.05 -11.18
N LEU A 176 3.58 1.97 -10.63
CA LEU A 176 4.24 2.03 -9.32
C LEU A 176 5.69 2.53 -9.42
N ARG A 177 6.41 2.22 -10.50
CA ARG A 177 7.85 2.53 -10.70
C ARG A 177 8.26 4.01 -10.81
N GLY A 178 7.35 4.99 -10.74
CA GLY A 178 7.80 6.37 -10.53
C GLY A 178 8.18 7.19 -11.75
N THR A 179 7.65 6.88 -12.93
CA THR A 179 7.95 7.65 -14.15
C THR A 179 7.05 8.87 -14.37
N ALA A 180 6.00 9.05 -13.55
CA ALA A 180 5.07 10.16 -13.67
C ALA A 180 5.63 11.45 -13.01
N PRO A 181 5.65 12.59 -13.73
CA PRO A 181 6.27 13.84 -13.26
C PRO A 181 5.46 14.61 -12.19
N ASP A 182 4.23 14.19 -11.88
CA ASP A 182 3.26 14.89 -11.03
C ASP A 182 3.09 14.27 -9.62
N ARG A 183 3.98 13.36 -9.23
CA ARG A 183 3.95 12.76 -7.89
C ARG A 183 4.31 13.76 -6.81
N LEU A 184 3.48 13.80 -5.79
CA LEU A 184 3.82 14.43 -4.51
C LEU A 184 4.50 13.41 -3.62
N ALA A 185 5.28 13.88 -2.65
CA ALA A 185 5.86 13.03 -1.64
C ALA A 185 6.03 13.77 -0.33
N ILE A 186 6.21 12.98 0.73
CA ILE A 186 6.65 13.43 2.04
C ILE A 186 7.76 12.52 2.55
N GLY A 187 8.75 13.09 3.22
CA GLY A 187 9.87 12.36 3.79
C GLY A 187 9.88 12.44 5.31
N PHE A 188 10.32 11.39 5.98
CA PHE A 188 10.51 11.38 7.45
C PHE A 188 11.63 10.41 7.85
N CYS A 189 12.16 10.56 9.06
CA CYS A 189 13.15 9.67 9.66
C CYS A 189 12.61 9.10 10.98
#